data_AF-A0A946VU69-F1
#
_entry.id   AF-A0A946VU69-F1
#
_cell.length_a   1.000
_cell.length_b   1.000
_cell.length_c   1.000
_cell.angle_alpha   90.00
_cell.angle_beta   90.00
_cell.angle_gamma   90.00
#
_symmetry.space_group_name_H-M   'P 1'
#
loop_
_entity.id
_entity.type
_entity.pdbx_description
1 polymer ?
#
loop_
_entity_poly.entity_id
_entity_poly.type
_entity_poly.pdbx_seq_one_letter_code
_entity_poly.pdbx_strand_id
1 'polypeptide(L)'
;FAGVDDREAAQRFSRHFVQVATTALPATTEGDYYWHQLEGLQVYQQATSGLDEFLLGEVDYLLATGANDVLVVRRDNVDGEGEGEVLIPFRPGAVVKSVDLASGRMLVDWYYDD
;
A
#
# COMPACT_ATOMS: atom_id res chain seq x y z
N PHE A 1 -5.79 26.63 9.90
CA PHE A 1 -6.76 27.18 10.87
C PHE A 1 -6.91 28.66 10.59
N ALA A 2 -8.12 29.14 10.30
CA ALA A 2 -8.39 30.58 10.24
C ALA A 2 -8.69 31.09 11.67
N GLY A 3 -8.08 32.20 12.09
CA GLY A 3 -8.32 32.83 13.40
C GLY A 3 -7.52 32.26 14.59
N VAL A 4 -6.32 31.73 14.35
CA VAL A 4 -5.37 31.34 15.41
C VAL A 4 -4.14 32.24 15.28
N ASP A 5 -4.16 33.36 15.98
CA ASP A 5 -3.24 34.47 15.73
C ASP A 5 -2.19 34.64 16.85
N ASP A 6 -2.25 33.81 17.89
CA ASP A 6 -1.30 33.80 18.99
C ASP A 6 -0.87 32.38 19.44
N ARG A 7 0.27 32.33 20.14
CA ARG A 7 0.93 31.10 20.58
C ARG A 7 0.09 30.31 21.60
N GLU A 8 -0.69 30.98 22.43
CA GLU A 8 -1.51 30.33 23.46
C GLU A 8 -2.72 29.63 22.84
N ALA A 9 -3.34 30.26 21.83
CA ALA A 9 -4.40 29.69 21.02
C ALA A 9 -3.94 28.47 20.23
N ALA A 10 -2.74 28.52 19.63
CA ALA A 10 -2.16 27.39 18.91
C ALA A 10 -1.83 26.19 19.82
N GLN A 11 -1.38 26.44 21.06
CA GLN A 11 -1.07 25.37 22.02
C GLN A 11 -2.28 24.50 22.37
N ARG A 12 -3.49 25.05 22.32
CA ARG A 12 -4.73 24.30 22.60
C ARG A 12 -5.04 23.23 21.56
N PHE A 13 -4.50 23.35 20.35
CA PHE A 13 -4.65 22.37 19.27
C PHE A 13 -3.49 21.36 19.21
N SER A 14 -2.47 21.51 20.07
CA SER A 14 -1.42 20.51 20.17
C SER A 14 -2.01 19.16 20.63
N ARG A 15 -1.49 18.05 20.08
CA ARG A 15 -1.93 16.67 20.35
C ARG A 15 -3.33 16.29 19.86
N HIS A 16 -3.97 17.11 19.03
CA HIS A 16 -5.21 16.74 18.37
C HIS A 16 -4.92 16.06 17.03
N PHE A 17 -5.73 15.07 16.66
CA PHE A 17 -5.68 14.45 15.35
C PHE A 17 -6.29 15.39 14.31
N VAL A 18 -5.58 15.57 13.19
CA VAL A 18 -6.14 16.21 12.00
C VAL A 18 -6.68 15.10 11.12
N GLN A 19 -7.99 15.11 10.90
CA GLN A 19 -8.67 14.15 10.04
C GLN A 19 -9.32 14.88 8.88
N VAL A 20 -9.30 14.26 7.71
CA VAL A 20 -10.03 14.70 6.53
C VAL A 20 -10.92 13.55 6.08
N ALA A 21 -12.13 13.86 5.63
CA ALA A 21 -13.00 12.84 5.04
C ALA A 21 -12.35 12.28 3.77
N THR A 22 -12.41 10.96 3.57
CA THR A 22 -11.88 10.32 2.35
C THR A 22 -12.48 10.92 1.08
N THR A 23 -13.76 11.35 1.13
CA THR A 23 -14.46 12.03 0.02
C THR A 23 -13.94 13.44 -0.30
N ALA A 24 -13.10 14.02 0.56
CA ALA A 24 -12.47 15.32 0.37
C ALA A 24 -11.01 15.20 -0.13
N LEU A 25 -10.52 13.98 -0.32
CA LEU A 25 -9.24 13.74 -1.00
C LEU A 25 -9.39 14.05 -2.51
N PRO A 26 -8.41 14.70 -3.13
CA PRO A 26 -8.42 14.87 -4.58
C PRO A 26 -8.46 13.51 -5.29
N ALA A 27 -9.13 13.46 -6.44
CA ALA A 27 -9.07 12.27 -7.28
C ALA A 27 -7.61 12.01 -7.68
N THR A 28 -7.17 10.77 -7.57
CA THR A 28 -5.85 10.36 -8.03
C THR A 28 -5.85 10.20 -9.55
N THR A 29 -4.71 10.46 -10.18
CA THR A 29 -4.49 10.13 -11.60
C THR A 29 -4.48 8.61 -11.75
N GLU A 30 -4.73 8.11 -12.96
CA GLU A 30 -4.59 6.69 -13.25
C GLU A 30 -3.15 6.23 -12.92
N GLY A 31 -3.01 5.29 -11.98
CA GLY A 31 -1.72 4.81 -11.48
C GLY A 31 -1.24 5.42 -10.16
N ASP A 32 -1.91 6.47 -9.65
CA ASP A 32 -1.67 7.03 -8.33
C ASP A 32 -2.68 6.48 -7.31
N TYR A 33 -2.19 6.11 -6.13
CA TYR A 33 -3.01 5.53 -5.07
C TYR A 33 -2.63 6.15 -3.72
N TYR A 34 -3.63 6.32 -2.86
CA TYR A 34 -3.33 6.60 -1.46
C TYR A 34 -2.91 5.29 -0.77
N TRP A 35 -1.89 5.37 0.09
CA TRP A 35 -1.38 4.19 0.80
C TRP A 35 -2.46 3.42 1.58
N HIS A 36 -3.36 4.14 2.25
CA HIS A 36 -4.48 3.52 2.97
C HIS A 36 -5.47 2.75 2.08
N GLN A 37 -5.43 2.94 0.76
CA GLN A 37 -6.23 2.17 -0.19
C GLN A 37 -5.52 0.88 -0.62
N LEU A 38 -4.20 0.80 -0.40
CA LEU A 38 -3.37 -0.34 -0.78
C LEU A 38 -3.22 -1.34 0.36
N GLU A 39 -3.30 -0.88 1.61
CA GLU A 39 -3.33 -1.74 2.80
C GLU A 39 -4.54 -2.71 2.73
N GLY A 40 -4.30 -3.98 3.01
CA GLY A 40 -5.30 -5.05 2.95
C GLY A 40 -5.55 -5.65 1.57
N LEU A 41 -4.88 -5.17 0.52
CA LEU A 41 -5.01 -5.79 -0.82
C LEU A 41 -4.31 -7.15 -0.87
N GLN A 42 -4.96 -8.12 -1.53
CA GLN A 42 -4.35 -9.41 -1.84
C GLN A 42 -3.36 -9.27 -3.00
N VAL A 43 -2.11 -9.61 -2.76
CA VAL A 43 -1.02 -9.49 -3.73
C VAL A 43 -0.81 -10.81 -4.44
N TYR A 44 -0.90 -10.79 -5.76
CA TYR A 44 -0.69 -11.95 -6.63
C TYR A 44 0.53 -11.75 -7.50
N GLN A 45 1.31 -12.80 -7.65
CA GLN A 45 2.39 -12.84 -8.63
C GLN A 45 1.82 -13.14 -10.02
N GLN A 46 2.32 -12.42 -11.02
CA GLN A 46 1.99 -12.62 -12.42
C GLN A 46 2.44 -14.01 -12.90
N ALA A 47 1.56 -14.68 -13.63
CA ALA A 47 1.84 -15.95 -14.28
C ALA A 47 3.04 -15.89 -15.23
N THR A 48 4.07 -16.70 -14.98
CA THR A 48 5.21 -16.88 -15.90
C THR A 48 5.07 -18.21 -16.64
N SER A 49 4.91 -18.15 -17.97
CA SER A 49 4.88 -19.32 -18.89
C SER A 49 4.11 -20.56 -18.40
N GLY A 50 2.78 -20.42 -18.26
CA GLY A 50 1.86 -21.57 -18.17
C GLY A 50 1.42 -22.00 -16.77
N LEU A 51 1.82 -21.26 -15.74
CA LEU A 51 1.30 -21.42 -14.37
C LEU A 51 0.20 -20.37 -14.10
N ASP A 52 -0.75 -20.69 -13.23
CA ASP A 52 -1.74 -19.73 -12.76
C ASP A 52 -1.11 -18.64 -11.88
N GLU A 53 -1.79 -17.51 -11.74
CA GLU A 53 -1.40 -16.46 -10.78
C GLU A 53 -1.46 -17.04 -9.36
N PHE A 54 -0.39 -16.85 -8.58
CA PHE A 54 -0.34 -17.36 -7.21
C PHE A 54 -0.43 -16.22 -6.19
N LEU A 55 -1.12 -16.48 -5.08
CA LEU A 55 -1.23 -15.53 -3.99
C LEU A 55 0.11 -15.45 -3.27
N LEU A 56 0.68 -14.26 -3.18
CA LEU A 56 1.86 -13.99 -2.34
C LEU A 56 1.43 -13.76 -0.89
N GLY A 57 0.38 -12.96 -0.68
CA GLY A 57 -0.10 -12.59 0.65
C GLY A 57 -0.98 -11.34 0.63
N GLU A 58 -0.99 -10.61 1.74
CA GLU A 58 -1.77 -9.38 1.91
C GLU A 58 -0.85 -8.20 2.25
N VAL A 59 -1.12 -7.01 1.69
CA VAL A 59 -0.37 -5.80 2.05
C VAL A 59 -0.68 -5.42 3.51
N ASP A 60 0.33 -5.45 4.37
CA ASP A 60 0.20 -5.04 5.77
C ASP A 60 0.38 -3.52 5.92
N TYR A 61 1.49 -2.98 5.38
CA TYR A 61 1.76 -1.55 5.38
C TYR A 61 2.78 -1.16 4.29
N LEU A 62 2.97 0.15 4.11
CA LEU A 62 3.99 0.72 3.22
C LEU A 62 5.11 1.38 4.02
N LEU A 63 6.35 1.15 3.57
CA LEU A 63 7.55 1.84 4.05
C LEU A 63 7.95 2.92 3.06
N ALA A 64 7.94 4.18 3.50
CA ALA A 64 8.60 5.26 2.75
C ALA A 64 10.11 5.00 2.76
N THR A 65 10.67 4.67 1.61
CA THR A 65 12.12 4.76 1.40
C THR A 65 12.40 5.99 0.56
N GLY A 66 13.54 6.65 0.77
CA GLY A 66 13.87 7.90 0.08
C GLY A 66 13.93 7.80 -1.46
N ALA A 67 13.88 6.59 -2.03
CA ALA A 67 13.86 6.35 -3.47
C ALA A 67 12.52 5.81 -3.99
N ASN A 68 11.95 4.76 -3.37
CA ASN A 68 10.64 4.20 -3.71
C ASN A 68 9.92 3.70 -2.46
N ASP A 69 8.61 3.82 -2.40
CA ASP A 69 7.85 3.16 -1.34
C ASP A 69 7.97 1.63 -1.47
N VAL A 70 7.97 0.92 -0.36
CA VAL A 70 8.07 -0.55 -0.31
C VAL A 70 6.82 -1.10 0.35
N LEU A 71 6.10 -1.98 -0.36
CA LEU A 71 5.01 -2.78 0.17
C LEU A 71 5.59 -3.86 1.08
N VAL A 72 5.08 -3.95 2.30
CA VAL A 72 5.31 -5.09 3.19
C VAL A 72 4.13 -6.03 3.05
N VAL A 73 4.37 -7.20 2.48
CA VAL A 73 3.32 -8.20 2.21
C VAL A 73 3.46 -9.34 3.22
N ARG A 74 2.46 -9.53 4.07
CA ARG A 74 2.42 -10.62 5.04
C ARG A 74 1.94 -11.91 4.38
N ARG A 75 2.71 -12.98 4.56
CA ARG A 75 2.39 -14.35 4.13
C ARG A 75 1.89 -15.14 5.34
N ASP A 76 0.60 -15.10 5.62
CA ASP A 76 0.02 -15.93 6.68
C ASP A 76 -0.46 -17.27 6.12
N ASN A 77 0.26 -18.36 6.42
CA ASN A 77 -0.08 -19.72 5.99
C ASN A 77 -0.33 -19.87 4.48
N VAL A 78 0.35 -19.07 3.66
CA VAL A 78 0.25 -19.16 2.20
C VAL A 78 1.07 -20.36 1.74
N ASP A 79 0.42 -21.33 1.09
CA ASP A 79 1.03 -22.56 0.56
C ASP A 79 1.75 -23.45 1.59
N GLY A 80 1.36 -23.35 2.86
CA GLY A 80 1.92 -24.20 3.94
C GLY A 80 3.33 -23.80 4.39
N GLU A 81 3.86 -22.71 3.84
CA GLU A 81 5.05 -22.03 4.37
C GLU A 81 4.61 -21.17 5.56
N GLY A 82 5.43 -21.13 6.62
CA GLY A 82 5.08 -20.43 7.86
C GLY A 82 4.90 -18.92 7.69
N GLU A 83 4.66 -18.22 8.80
CA GLU A 83 4.55 -16.75 8.81
C GLU A 83 5.83 -16.10 8.27
N GLY A 84 5.68 -15.12 7.37
CA GLY A 84 6.79 -14.38 6.77
C GLY A 84 6.36 -13.08 6.11
N GLU A 85 7.35 -12.26 5.72
CA GLU A 85 7.13 -10.98 5.04
C GLU A 85 7.87 -10.95 3.71
N VAL A 86 7.24 -10.37 2.68
CA VAL A 86 7.87 -10.06 1.39
C VAL A 86 7.89 -8.55 1.22
N LEU A 87 9.09 -8.03 0.94
CA LEU A 87 9.28 -6.62 0.63
C LEU A 87 9.26 -6.41 -0.88
N ILE A 88 8.25 -5.70 -1.37
CA ILE A 88 8.05 -5.45 -2.80
C ILE A 88 8.12 -3.95 -3.07
N PRO A 89 9.06 -3.45 -3.88
CA PRO A 89 9.12 -2.03 -4.21
C PRO A 89 7.88 -1.62 -5.02
N PHE A 90 7.18 -0.58 -4.56
CA PHE A 90 6.01 -0.01 -5.22
C PHE A 90 6.43 0.78 -6.46
N ARG A 91 6.62 0.07 -7.58
CA ARG A 91 6.99 0.66 -8.87
C ARG A 91 5.91 0.34 -9.90
N PRO A 92 4.92 1.23 -10.10
CA PRO A 92 3.88 1.06 -11.12
C PRO A 92 4.46 0.80 -12.52
N GLY A 93 3.87 -0.15 -13.24
CA GLY A 93 4.28 -0.58 -14.59
C GLY A 93 5.51 -1.50 -14.63
N ALA A 94 6.47 -1.30 -13.72
CA ALA A 94 7.66 -2.13 -13.63
C ALA A 94 7.43 -3.39 -12.78
N VAL A 95 7.06 -3.19 -11.51
CA VAL A 95 6.83 -4.27 -10.53
C VAL A 95 5.34 -4.43 -10.27
N VAL A 96 4.62 -3.34 -10.00
CA VAL A 96 3.16 -3.38 -9.81
C VAL A 96 2.50 -3.26 -11.18
N LYS A 97 1.87 -4.33 -11.66
CA LYS A 97 1.25 -4.39 -13.01
C LYS A 97 -0.16 -3.85 -13.00
N SER A 98 -0.93 -4.15 -11.96
CA SER A 98 -2.29 -3.62 -11.80
C SER A 98 -2.69 -3.58 -10.33
N VAL A 99 -3.61 -2.66 -10.03
CA VAL A 99 -4.28 -2.55 -8.73
C VAL A 99 -5.78 -2.43 -9.02
N ASP A 100 -6.56 -3.35 -8.47
CA ASP A 100 -8.01 -3.34 -8.50
C ASP A 100 -8.52 -3.14 -7.07
N LEU A 101 -8.82 -1.88 -6.74
CA LEU A 101 -9.37 -1.51 -5.44
C LEU A 101 -10.79 -2.06 -5.23
N ALA A 102 -11.56 -2.31 -6.30
CA ALA A 102 -12.92 -2.81 -6.18
C ALA A 102 -12.94 -4.29 -5.79
N SER A 103 -12.01 -5.07 -6.34
CA SER A 103 -11.84 -6.49 -5.99
C SER A 103 -10.86 -6.74 -4.85
N GLY A 104 -10.20 -5.70 -4.32
CA GLY A 104 -9.21 -5.85 -3.25
C GLY A 104 -7.92 -6.56 -3.69
N ARG A 105 -7.49 -6.36 -4.94
CA ARG A 105 -6.44 -7.17 -5.58
C ARG A 105 -5.31 -6.34 -6.16
N MET A 106 -4.08 -6.82 -6.04
CA MET A 106 -2.89 -6.27 -6.68
C MET A 106 -2.14 -7.37 -7.45
N LEU A 107 -1.72 -7.08 -8.68
CA LEU A 107 -0.87 -7.98 -9.47
C LEU A 107 0.54 -7.42 -9.56
N VAL A 108 1.53 -8.24 -9.23
CA VAL A 108 2.95 -7.88 -9.25
C VAL A 108 3.76 -8.84 -10.10
N ASP A 109 4.88 -8.34 -10.62
CA ASP A 109 5.93 -9.13 -11.26
C ASP A 109 7.19 -8.97 -10.41
N TRP A 110 7.27 -9.79 -9.38
CA TRP A 110 8.32 -9.76 -8.39
C TRP A 110 8.85 -11.17 -8.16
N TYR A 111 10.04 -11.44 -8.70
CA TYR A 111 10.74 -12.69 -8.46
C TYR A 111 11.28 -12.67 -7.03
N TYR A 112 10.66 -13.47 -6.16
CA TYR A 112 11.22 -13.81 -4.86
C TYR A 112 12.29 -14.90 -5.10
N ASP A 113 13.56 -14.57 -4.89
CA ASP A 113 14.67 -15.53 -4.91
C ASP A 113 14.99 -15.86 -3.44
N ASP A 114 14.95 -17.14 -3.08
CA ASP A 114 15.26 -17.66 -1.73
C ASP A 114 16.78 -17.64 -1.45
#